data_AF-A0A0M8W8H3-F1
#
_entry.id   AF-A0A0M8W8H3-F1
#
_cell.length_a   1.000
_cell.length_b   1.000
_cell.length_c   1.000
_cell.angle_alpha   90.00
_cell.angle_beta   90.00
_cell.angle_gamma   90.00
#
_symmetry.space_group_name_H-M   'P 1'
#
loop_
_entity.id
_entity.type
_entity.pdbx_description
1 polymer ?
#
loop_
_entity_poly.entity_id
_entity_poly.type
_entity_poly.pdbx_seq_one_letter_code
_entity_poly.pdbx_strand_id
1 'polypeptide(L)'
;MPRADFPAVLHPRSFECHAIEGESDHSFRTGDAMVSASWELAGTWYVSVDGAPDPDAADAIVAEMAQQLGEATGKTATWYRITD
;
A
#
# COMPACT_ATOMS: atom_id res chain seq x y z
N MET A 1 9.37 -7.86 17.74
CA MET A 1 9.62 -7.92 16.28
C MET A 1 10.49 -6.72 15.93
N PRO A 2 11.48 -6.83 15.02
CA PRO A 2 12.13 -5.62 14.52
C PRO A 2 11.02 -4.69 14.04
N ARG A 3 11.03 -3.46 14.55
CA ARG A 3 10.09 -2.42 14.16
C ARG A 3 10.44 -2.10 12.72
N ALA A 4 9.86 -2.84 11.78
CA ALA A 4 9.97 -2.52 10.37
C ALA A 4 9.56 -1.06 10.24
N ASP A 5 10.36 -0.28 9.53
CA ASP A 5 10.06 1.12 9.25
C ASP A 5 8.93 1.12 8.20
N PHE A 6 7.71 0.81 8.66
CA PHE A 6 6.53 0.62 7.82
C PHE A 6 6.29 1.79 6.86
N PRO A 7 6.53 3.06 7.22
CA PRO A 7 6.47 4.16 6.26
C PRO A 7 7.42 3.96 5.07
N ALA A 8 8.62 3.44 5.27
CA ALA A 8 9.59 3.19 4.21
C ALA A 8 9.29 1.93 3.37
N VAL A 9 8.54 0.98 3.93
CA VAL A 9 8.12 -0.26 3.25
C VAL A 9 6.85 -0.05 2.43
N LEU A 10 5.97 0.80 2.94
CA LEU A 10 4.66 1.07 2.36
C LEU A 10 4.71 2.11 1.24
N HIS A 11 5.83 2.84 1.11
CA HIS A 11 6.05 3.71 -0.04
C HIS A 11 6.60 2.88 -1.22
N PRO A 12 5.84 2.70 -2.31
CA PRO A 12 6.36 2.09 -3.53
C PRO A 12 7.53 2.92 -4.03
N ARG A 13 8.67 2.26 -4.23
CA ARG A 13 9.95 2.88 -4.57
C ARG A 13 9.99 3.29 -6.04
N SER A 14 9.19 2.66 -6.88
CA SER A 14 9.10 2.97 -8.31
C SER A 14 8.18 4.17 -8.62
N PHE A 15 7.48 4.71 -7.62
CA PHE A 15 6.47 5.75 -7.80
C PHE A 15 6.79 7.00 -6.98
N GLU A 16 6.48 8.17 -7.53
CA GLU A 16 6.61 9.43 -6.79
C GLU A 16 5.47 9.56 -5.78
N CYS A 17 5.80 9.27 -4.51
CA CYS A 17 4.82 9.19 -3.43
C CYS A 17 4.85 10.41 -2.52
N HIS A 18 3.67 10.94 -2.22
CA HIS A 18 3.48 11.99 -1.21
C HIS A 18 2.71 11.41 -0.03
N ALA A 19 3.30 11.44 1.17
CA ALA A 19 2.58 11.03 2.38
C ALA A 19 1.37 11.96 2.59
N ILE A 20 0.23 11.39 2.91
CA ILE A 20 -0.99 12.16 3.20
C ILE A 20 -1.40 11.84 4.63
N GLU A 21 -1.64 12.88 5.43
CA GLU A 21 -2.28 12.70 6.74
C GLU A 21 -3.75 12.31 6.50
N GLY A 22 -4.13 11.07 6.85
CA GLY A 22 -5.45 10.51 6.54
C GLY A 22 -5.80 9.25 7.35
N GLU A 23 -7.06 8.81 7.24
CA GLU A 23 -7.79 7.84 8.10
C GLU A 23 -7.15 6.46 8.37
N SER A 24 -6.11 6.07 7.64
CA SER A 24 -5.40 4.78 7.84
C SER A 24 -4.02 5.01 8.43
N ASP A 25 -3.51 4.05 9.20
CA ASP A 25 -2.17 4.13 9.81
C ASP A 25 -1.06 4.46 8.79
N HIS A 26 -1.27 4.13 7.51
CA HIS A 26 -0.33 4.41 6.43
C HIS A 26 -1.05 4.71 5.09
N SER A 27 -1.15 5.99 4.72
CA SER A 27 -1.69 6.44 3.43
C SER A 27 -0.72 7.35 2.68
N PHE A 28 -0.66 7.19 1.35
CA PHE A 28 0.13 8.03 0.46
C PHE A 28 -0.57 8.26 -0.88
N ARG A 29 -0.17 9.29 -1.62
CA ARG A 29 -0.63 9.58 -2.98
C ARG A 29 0.46 9.26 -3.99
N THR A 30 0.11 8.64 -5.09
CA THR A 30 0.95 8.55 -6.29
C THR A 30 0.15 9.06 -7.50
N GLY A 31 0.54 10.23 -8.01
CA GLY A 31 -0.26 10.95 -9.02
C GLY A 31 -1.66 11.30 -8.47
N ASP A 32 -2.70 10.77 -9.11
CA ASP A 32 -4.09 10.91 -8.64
C ASP A 32 -4.57 9.76 -7.75
N ALA A 33 -3.80 8.66 -7.67
CA ALA A 33 -4.17 7.52 -6.86
C ALA A 33 -3.86 7.76 -5.38
N MET A 34 -4.87 7.58 -4.54
CA MET A 34 -4.73 7.38 -3.10
C MET A 34 -4.45 5.91 -2.84
N VAL A 35 -3.46 5.63 -2.01
CA VAL A 35 -3.09 4.28 -1.60
C VAL A 35 -3.05 4.22 -0.09
N SER A 36 -3.72 3.24 0.48
CA SER A 36 -3.80 3.04 1.92
C SER A 36 -3.46 1.60 2.27
N ALA A 37 -2.69 1.43 3.35
CA ALA A 37 -2.37 0.11 3.89
C ALA A 37 -2.71 0.06 5.38
N SER A 38 -3.44 -0.98 5.78
CA SER A 38 -3.77 -1.27 7.17
C SER A 38 -3.37 -2.69 7.54
N TRP A 39 -3.03 -2.88 8.82
CA TRP A 39 -2.82 -4.21 9.38
C TRP A 39 -4.12 -4.72 9.99
N GLU A 40 -4.70 -5.76 9.39
CA GLU A 40 -5.94 -6.33 9.91
C GLU A 40 -5.66 -7.34 11.02
N LEU A 41 -6.57 -7.42 12.00
CA LEU A 41 -6.52 -8.35 13.14
C LEU A 41 -6.37 -9.82 12.73
N ALA A 42 -6.71 -10.17 11.48
CA ALA A 42 -6.51 -11.50 10.89
C ALA A 42 -5.05 -11.85 10.59
N GLY A 43 -4.11 -10.94 10.84
CA GLY A 43 -2.68 -11.19 10.69
C GLY A 43 -2.17 -11.02 9.26
N THR A 44 -2.88 -10.23 8.47
CA THR A 44 -2.61 -9.96 7.06
C THR A 44 -2.68 -8.45 6.80
N TRP A 45 -1.82 -7.97 5.89
CA TRP A 45 -1.90 -6.60 5.39
C TRP A 45 -3.06 -6.45 4.42
N TYR A 46 -3.76 -5.34 4.51
CA TYR A 46 -4.75 -4.90 3.56
C TYR A 46 -4.19 -3.70 2.80
N VAL A 47 -4.23 -3.72 1.47
CA VAL A 47 -3.86 -2.57 0.62
C VAL A 47 -5.06 -2.20 -0.23
N SER A 48 -5.45 -0.93 -0.19
CA SER A 48 -6.43 -0.33 -1.10
C SER A 48 -5.80 0.73 -1.98
N VAL A 49 -6.24 0.77 -3.23
CA VAL A 49 -5.94 1.84 -4.19
C VAL A 49 -7.26 2.42 -4.68
N ASP A 50 -7.35 3.75 -4.65
CA ASP A 50 -8.47 4.56 -5.08
C ASP A 50 -7.97 5.66 -6.02
N GLY A 51 -8.74 6.03 -7.06
CA GLY A 51 -8.37 7.11 -7.99
C GLY A 51 -7.22 6.81 -8.96
N ALA A 52 -6.87 5.54 -9.17
CA ALA A 52 -5.91 5.16 -10.21
C ALA A 52 -6.45 5.47 -11.63
N PRO A 53 -5.59 5.92 -12.57
CA PRO A 53 -6.03 6.30 -13.91
C PRO A 53 -6.58 5.12 -14.73
N ASP A 54 -6.12 3.92 -14.42
CA ASP A 54 -6.56 2.67 -15.01
C ASP A 54 -6.30 1.49 -14.06
N PRO A 55 -6.95 0.33 -14.30
CA PRO A 55 -6.76 -0.87 -13.47
C PRO A 55 -5.33 -1.41 -13.45
N ASP A 56 -4.59 -1.31 -14.55
CA ASP A 56 -3.24 -1.89 -14.64
C ASP A 56 -2.25 -1.09 -13.77
N ALA A 57 -2.42 0.23 -13.70
CA ALA A 57 -1.68 1.10 -12.80
C ALA A 57 -1.96 0.77 -11.33
N ALA A 58 -3.22 0.53 -10.97
CA ALA A 58 -3.59 0.10 -9.62
C ALA A 58 -2.94 -1.24 -9.26
N ASP A 59 -3.03 -2.22 -10.16
CA ASP A 59 -2.46 -3.56 -9.94
C ASP A 59 -0.94 -3.51 -9.79
N ALA A 60 -0.25 -2.66 -10.56
CA ALA A 60 1.19 -2.47 -10.45
C ALA A 60 1.62 -1.89 -9.07
N ILE A 61 0.92 -0.86 -8.60
CA ILE A 61 1.17 -0.26 -7.28
C ILE A 61 0.96 -1.28 -6.17
N VAL A 62 -0.16 -2.00 -6.23
CA VAL A 62 -0.50 -3.03 -5.25
C VAL A 62 0.52 -4.17 -5.24
N ALA A 63 0.92 -4.66 -6.41
CA ALA A 63 1.88 -5.75 -6.52
C ALA A 63 3.23 -5.38 -5.90
N GLU A 64 3.70 -4.15 -6.15
CA GLU A 64 4.94 -3.65 -5.57
C GLU A 64 4.83 -3.53 -4.05
N MET A 65 3.73 -2.98 -3.52
CA MET A 65 3.52 -2.87 -2.07
C MET A 65 3.40 -4.23 -1.40
N ALA A 66 2.66 -5.16 -1.99
CA ALA A 66 2.49 -6.51 -1.45
C ALA A 66 3.84 -7.24 -1.38
N GLN A 67 4.70 -7.06 -2.39
CA GLN A 67 6.06 -7.58 -2.39
C GLN A 67 6.89 -6.97 -1.27
N GLN A 68 6.93 -5.64 -1.15
CA GLN A 68 7.72 -4.96 -0.11
C GLN A 68 7.25 -5.32 1.30
N LEU A 69 5.93 -5.40 1.52
CA LEU A 69 5.34 -5.86 2.77
C LEU A 69 5.72 -7.32 3.07
N GLY A 70 5.71 -8.17 2.05
CA GLY A 70 6.18 -9.56 2.15
C GLY A 70 7.64 -9.65 2.58
N GLU A 71 8.51 -8.86 1.97
CA GLU A 71 9.94 -8.81 2.31
C GLU A 71 10.18 -8.28 3.73
N ALA A 72 9.45 -7.25 4.15
CA ALA A 72 9.64 -6.62 5.45
C ALA A 72 9.05 -7.41 6.62
N THR A 73 7.93 -8.11 6.39
CA THR A 73 7.16 -8.77 7.46
C THR A 73 7.21 -10.29 7.40
N GLY A 74 7.69 -10.87 6.31
CA GLY A 74 7.65 -12.31 6.05
C GLY A 74 6.23 -12.85 5.83
N LYS A 75 5.25 -11.98 5.56
CA LYS A 75 3.83 -12.33 5.44
C LYS A 75 3.23 -11.84 4.14
N THR A 76 2.34 -12.64 3.57
CA THR A 76 1.60 -12.28 2.35
C THR A 76 0.60 -11.16 2.66
N ALA A 77 0.57 -10.12 1.84
CA ALA A 77 -0.48 -9.10 1.88
C ALA A 77 -1.70 -9.54 1.06
N THR A 78 -2.90 -9.27 1.57
CA THR A 78 -4.13 -9.33 0.81
C THR A 78 -4.43 -7.93 0.29
N TRP A 79 -4.90 -7.82 -0.94
CA TRP A 79 -5.15 -6.52 -1.55
C TRP A 79 -6.54 -6.46 -2.17
N TYR A 80 -7.05 -5.24 -2.26
CA TYR A 80 -8.37 -4.95 -2.78
C TYR A 80 -8.33 -3.66 -3.59
N ARG A 81 -9.09 -3.62 -4.67
CA ARG A 81 -9.26 -2.44 -5.50
C ARG A 81 -10.55 -1.74 -5.10
N ILE A 82 -10.47 -0.44 -4.82
CA ILE A 82 -11.65 0.42 -4.68
C ILE A 82 -11.77 1.18 -6.01
N THR A 83 -12.81 0.87 -6.77
CA THR A 83 -13.16 1.63 -7.98
C THR A 83 -14.36 2.50 -7.64
N ASP A 84 -14.20 3.81 -7.80
CA ASP A 84 -15.31 4.77 -7.95
C ASP A 84 -16.03 4.57 -9.30
#